data_AF-A0A0J9XCA5-F1
#
_entry.id   AF-A0A0J9XCA5-F1
#
_cell.length_a   1.000
_cell.length_b   1.000
_cell.length_c   1.000
_cell.angle_alpha   90.00
_cell.angle_beta   90.00
_cell.angle_gamma   90.00
#
_symmetry.space_group_name_H-M   'P 1'
#
loop_
_entity.id
_entity.type
_entity.pdbx_description
1 polymer ?
#
loop_
_entity_poly.entity_id
_entity_poly.type
_entity_poly.pdbx_seq_one_letter_code
_entity_poly.pdbx_strand_id
1 'polypeptide(L)'
;MPDITNIYFETARSFQEKSKKKGTQLYVPHKSDVFTRECLKVDESINELALYLERIRASYLSLGKRVANHGPNSANQQLTDKQRDDIDYETKMIIQQTLMRIRSLEDLERERLNKEAKNAGGISSFFVDMKQEEMKKTTTLHRAGMLWFLNDKLKRVSDRHSAQQEIRLSRQVEKTKSMLHNVGEETPLSSLRDFKPKRPSPENHYTENELPEVLRDLTPQQITQLETENNELLNELELSLNKAKAAEKSLYEISQIQSQLATHLSTQNEMIESLLDDAFQVHDDVSRGNQQLESAKTRNRRTSKIIISLSIFFAFILLFFDAITS
;
A
#
# COMPACT_ATOMS: atom_id res chain seq x y z
N MET A 1 -1.37 14.34 35.64
CA MET A 1 -2.42 14.48 34.61
C MET A 1 -3.74 14.07 35.26
N PRO A 2 -4.71 14.98 35.43
CA PRO A 2 -6.01 14.63 36.01
C PRO A 2 -6.78 13.69 35.08
N ASP A 3 -7.42 12.68 35.66
CA ASP A 3 -8.19 11.68 34.94
C ASP A 3 -9.50 12.28 34.42
N ILE A 4 -9.44 12.77 33.18
CA ILE A 4 -10.55 13.41 32.45
C ILE A 4 -11.63 12.43 32.00
N THR A 5 -11.43 11.13 32.23
CA THR A 5 -12.32 10.05 31.79
C THR A 5 -13.72 10.22 32.38
N ASN A 6 -13.82 10.55 33.67
CA ASN A 6 -15.11 10.75 34.32
C ASN A 6 -15.84 12.00 33.80
N ILE A 7 -15.11 13.09 33.56
CA ILE A 7 -15.67 14.33 33.00
C ILE A 7 -16.20 14.08 31.59
N TYR A 8 -15.49 13.29 30.78
CA TYR A 8 -15.93 12.87 29.46
C TYR A 8 -17.22 12.04 29.52
N PHE A 9 -17.31 11.04 30.40
CA PHE A 9 -18.51 10.22 30.52
C PHE A 9 -19.72 10.99 31.04
N GLU A 10 -19.51 11.91 31.99
CA GLU A 10 -20.58 12.74 32.56
C GLU A 10 -21.12 13.74 31.53
N THR A 11 -20.21 14.39 30.79
CA THR A 11 -20.59 15.29 29.68
C THR A 11 -21.29 14.53 28.55
N ALA A 12 -20.80 13.36 28.15
CA ALA A 12 -21.43 12.51 27.13
C ALA A 12 -22.84 12.07 27.55
N ARG A 13 -23.04 11.68 28.81
CA ARG A 13 -24.35 11.29 29.35
C ARG A 13 -25.34 12.44 29.35
N SER A 14 -24.89 13.64 29.75
CA SER A 14 -25.71 14.86 29.73
C SER A 14 -26.14 15.26 28.30
N PHE A 15 -25.28 15.01 27.31
CA PHE A 15 -25.57 15.27 25.90
C PHE A 15 -26.57 14.25 25.34
N GLN A 16 -26.42 12.98 25.71
CA GLN A 16 -27.35 11.91 25.34
C GLN A 16 -28.75 12.13 25.92
N GLU A 17 -28.86 12.62 27.15
CA GLU A 17 -30.15 12.97 27.76
C GLU A 17 -30.81 14.18 27.09
N LYS A 18 -30.02 15.20 26.72
CA LYS A 18 -30.51 16.36 25.93
C LYS A 18 -30.96 15.95 24.53
N SER A 19 -30.28 14.99 23.90
CA SER A 19 -30.66 14.40 22.60
C SER A 19 -31.99 13.64 22.68
N LYS A 20 -32.17 12.79 23.70
CA LYS A 20 -33.43 12.06 23.93
C LYS A 20 -34.63 12.99 24.12
N LYS A 21 -34.46 14.13 24.80
CA LYS A 21 -35.52 15.14 25.00
C LYS A 21 -35.93 15.89 23.72
N LYS A 22 -35.09 15.91 22.69
CA LYS A 22 -35.35 16.61 21.41
C LYS A 22 -35.91 15.71 20.30
N GLY A 23 -36.27 14.45 20.59
CA GLY A 23 -36.78 13.52 19.57
C GLY A 23 -35.80 13.30 18.40
N THR A 24 -34.52 13.61 18.59
CA THR A 24 -33.50 13.45 17.56
C THR A 24 -32.99 12.02 17.65
N GLN A 25 -33.52 11.16 16.80
CA GLN A 25 -33.13 9.77 16.65
C GLN A 25 -31.65 9.70 16.20
N LEU A 26 -30.74 9.73 17.17
CA LEU A 26 -29.28 9.73 16.99
C LEU A 26 -28.77 8.29 16.80
N TYR A 27 -29.26 7.63 15.75
CA TYR A 27 -28.58 6.53 15.04
C TYR A 27 -29.40 6.25 13.78
N VAL A 28 -29.06 6.94 12.70
CA VAL A 28 -29.45 6.48 11.37
C VAL A 28 -28.37 5.46 10.99
N PRO A 29 -28.68 4.15 10.83
CA PRO A 29 -27.71 3.22 10.30
C PRO A 29 -27.25 3.75 8.95
N HIS A 30 -25.99 4.20 8.88
CA HIS A 30 -25.41 4.73 7.66
C HIS A 30 -25.30 3.55 6.69
N LYS A 31 -26.27 3.43 5.78
CA LYS A 31 -26.20 2.48 4.68
C LYS A 31 -24.98 2.87 3.87
N SER A 32 -23.88 2.12 4.02
CA SER A 32 -22.61 2.41 3.37
C SER A 32 -22.85 2.60 1.87
N ASP A 33 -22.37 3.71 1.32
CA ASP A 33 -22.47 3.98 -0.10
C ASP A 33 -21.82 2.84 -0.91
N VAL A 34 -22.24 2.69 -2.16
CA VAL A 34 -21.69 1.69 -3.10
C VAL A 34 -20.16 1.81 -3.16
N PHE A 35 -19.63 3.04 -3.19
CA PHE A 35 -18.19 3.30 -3.16
C PHE A 35 -17.52 2.71 -1.90
N THR A 36 -18.06 3.00 -0.72
CA THR A 36 -17.53 2.51 0.55
C THR A 36 -17.55 0.99 0.61
N ARG A 37 -18.63 0.36 0.12
CA ARG A 37 -18.73 -1.10 0.07
C ARG A 37 -17.69 -1.72 -0.88
N GLU A 38 -17.44 -1.11 -2.04
CA GLU A 38 -16.39 -1.60 -2.93
C GLU A 38 -14.99 -1.43 -2.33
N CYS A 39 -14.73 -0.32 -1.63
CA CYS A 39 -13.48 -0.14 -0.87
C CYS A 39 -13.29 -1.22 0.20
N LEU A 40 -14.35 -1.57 0.94
CA LEU A 40 -14.30 -2.63 1.95
C LEU A 40 -14.00 -4.00 1.34
N LYS A 41 -14.56 -4.32 0.17
CA LYS A 41 -14.23 -5.56 -0.56
C LYS A 41 -12.79 -5.60 -1.03
N VAL A 42 -12.22 -4.45 -1.41
CA VAL A 42 -10.80 -4.34 -1.75
C VAL A 42 -9.95 -4.53 -0.49
N ASP A 43 -10.34 -3.93 0.63
CA ASP A 43 -9.67 -4.12 1.92
C ASP A 43 -9.64 -5.58 2.35
N GLU A 44 -10.78 -6.27 2.23
CA GLU A 44 -10.91 -7.71 2.51
C GLU A 44 -9.95 -8.52 1.65
N SER A 45 -9.90 -8.27 0.35
CA SER A 45 -8.97 -8.93 -0.57
C SER A 45 -7.49 -8.69 -0.19
N ILE A 46 -7.13 -7.47 0.24
CA ILE A 46 -5.77 -7.16 0.72
C ILE A 46 -5.48 -7.89 2.03
N ASN A 47 -6.44 -7.97 2.94
CA ASN A 47 -6.29 -8.70 4.21
C ASN A 47 -6.09 -10.19 3.98
N GLU A 48 -6.90 -10.80 3.11
CA GLU A 48 -6.77 -12.21 2.75
C GLU A 48 -5.39 -12.51 2.18
N LEU A 49 -4.88 -11.65 1.29
CA LEU A 49 -3.52 -11.76 0.75
C LEU A 49 -2.46 -11.63 1.86
N ALA A 50 -2.60 -10.67 2.75
CA ALA A 50 -1.66 -10.45 3.85
C ALA A 50 -1.59 -11.66 4.80
N LEU A 51 -2.74 -12.21 5.17
CA LEU A 51 -2.86 -13.40 6.01
C LEU A 51 -2.32 -14.64 5.30
N TYR A 52 -2.60 -14.79 4.00
CA TYR A 52 -2.05 -15.85 3.19
C TYR A 52 -0.51 -15.82 3.19
N LEU A 53 0.10 -14.67 2.86
CA LEU A 53 1.55 -14.47 2.86
C LEU A 53 2.22 -14.74 4.22
N GLU A 54 1.53 -14.41 5.31
CA GLU A 54 2.00 -14.69 6.66
C GLU A 54 1.96 -16.19 6.98
N ARG A 55 0.86 -16.86 6.61
CA ARG A 55 0.71 -18.31 6.79
C ARG A 55 1.74 -19.11 6.00
N ILE A 56 2.02 -18.73 4.76
CA ILE A 56 2.99 -19.44 3.93
C ILE A 56 4.44 -19.06 4.23
N ARG A 57 4.72 -18.00 4.99
CA ARG A 57 6.08 -17.49 5.23
C ARG A 57 7.04 -18.59 5.69
N ALA A 58 6.62 -19.41 6.64
CA ALA A 58 7.47 -20.46 7.23
C ALA A 58 7.80 -21.56 6.21
N SER A 59 6.82 -22.03 5.44
CA SER A 59 7.02 -23.08 4.43
C SER A 59 7.74 -22.55 3.19
N TYR A 60 7.47 -21.29 2.80
CA TYR A 60 8.11 -20.59 1.68
C TYR A 60 9.60 -20.35 1.95
N LEU A 61 9.94 -19.86 3.14
CA LEU A 61 11.33 -19.60 3.53
C LEU A 61 12.06 -20.84 4.06
N SER A 62 11.39 -21.98 4.24
CA SER A 62 12.04 -23.19 4.74
C SER A 62 13.11 -23.67 3.76
N LEU A 63 14.36 -23.66 4.22
CA LEU A 63 15.43 -24.41 3.55
C LEU A 63 15.04 -25.87 3.69
N GLY A 64 15.04 -26.63 2.59
CA GLY A 64 14.91 -28.08 2.63
C GLY A 64 16.13 -28.70 3.32
N LYS A 65 16.29 -28.46 4.63
CA LYS A 65 17.16 -29.24 5.47
C LYS A 65 16.51 -30.61 5.51
N ARG A 66 17.05 -31.55 4.74
CA ARG A 66 16.99 -32.96 5.10
C ARG A 66 17.71 -33.07 6.45
N VAL A 67 16.99 -32.81 7.53
CA VAL A 67 17.42 -33.26 8.84
C VAL A 67 17.36 -34.78 8.72
N ALA A 68 18.52 -35.42 8.57
CA ALA A 68 18.66 -36.87 8.38
C ALA A 68 18.20 -37.71 9.60
N ASN A 69 17.57 -37.08 10.60
CA ASN A 69 17.06 -37.72 11.80
C ASN A 69 15.76 -37.02 12.21
N HIS A 70 14.59 -37.53 11.83
CA HIS A 70 13.34 -37.45 12.63
C HIS A 70 12.24 -38.33 12.03
N GLY A 71 11.52 -39.04 12.92
CA GLY A 71 10.63 -40.16 12.63
C GLY A 71 9.39 -39.88 11.76
N PRO A 72 8.53 -40.90 11.57
CA PRO A 72 7.61 -41.01 10.44
C PRO A 72 6.37 -40.09 10.48
N ASN A 73 6.34 -39.04 11.30
CA ASN A 73 5.12 -38.26 11.56
C ASN A 73 5.32 -36.73 11.64
N SER A 74 6.16 -36.14 10.80
CA SER A 74 6.16 -34.68 10.61
C SER A 74 6.11 -34.34 9.13
N ALA A 75 4.89 -34.36 8.59
CA ALA A 75 4.52 -33.77 7.31
C ALA A 75 4.59 -32.24 7.37
N ASN A 76 5.76 -31.69 7.73
CA ASN A 76 6.09 -30.31 7.38
C ASN A 76 6.30 -30.32 5.86
N GLN A 77 5.20 -30.09 5.14
CA GLN A 77 5.13 -30.09 3.70
C GLN A 77 5.95 -28.90 3.17
N GLN A 78 7.25 -29.15 2.99
CA GLN A 78 8.19 -28.20 2.42
C GLN A 78 7.74 -27.92 0.97
N LEU A 79 7.50 -26.65 0.65
CA LEU A 79 7.15 -26.25 -0.70
C LEU A 79 8.33 -26.53 -1.65
N THR A 80 8.04 -27.18 -2.77
CA THR A 80 9.00 -27.35 -3.86
C THR A 80 9.34 -26.00 -4.50
N ASP A 81 10.48 -25.92 -5.19
CA ASP A 81 10.93 -24.71 -5.88
C ASP A 81 9.85 -24.21 -6.88
N LYS A 82 9.21 -25.13 -7.61
CA LYS A 82 8.11 -24.83 -8.52
C LYS A 82 6.87 -24.27 -7.80
N GLN A 83 6.46 -24.89 -6.69
CA GLN A 83 5.31 -24.39 -5.91
C GLN A 83 5.56 -22.98 -5.36
N ARG A 84 6.82 -22.65 -5.03
CA ARG A 84 7.17 -21.28 -4.60
C ARG A 84 7.08 -20.29 -5.76
N ASP A 85 7.49 -20.70 -6.96
CA ASP A 85 7.35 -19.86 -8.16
C ASP A 85 5.88 -19.62 -8.52
N ASP A 86 5.04 -20.66 -8.41
CA ASP A 86 3.60 -20.54 -8.61
C ASP A 86 2.97 -19.55 -7.61
N ILE A 87 3.37 -19.63 -6.34
CA ILE A 87 2.96 -18.69 -5.28
C ILE A 87 3.40 -17.25 -5.60
N ASP A 88 4.64 -17.05 -6.06
CA ASP A 88 5.16 -15.73 -6.42
C ASP A 88 4.36 -15.14 -7.59
N TYR A 89 4.05 -15.95 -8.60
CA TYR A 89 3.21 -15.56 -9.72
C TYR A 89 1.79 -15.19 -9.29
N GLU A 90 1.12 -16.06 -8.52
CA GLU A 90 -0.24 -15.82 -8.01
C GLU A 90 -0.31 -14.56 -7.15
N THR A 91 0.64 -14.38 -6.22
CA THR A 91 0.71 -13.20 -5.35
C THR A 91 0.84 -11.94 -6.18
N LYS A 92 1.72 -11.94 -7.18
CA LYS A 92 1.91 -10.80 -8.08
C LYS A 92 0.63 -10.47 -8.84
N MET A 93 -0.06 -11.48 -9.37
CA MET A 93 -1.33 -11.28 -10.09
C MET A 93 -2.40 -10.65 -9.19
N ILE A 94 -2.50 -11.10 -7.93
CA ILE A 94 -3.45 -10.53 -6.97
C ILE A 94 -3.08 -9.07 -6.64
N ILE A 95 -1.80 -8.76 -6.45
CA ILE A 95 -1.34 -7.37 -6.22
C ILE A 95 -1.72 -6.47 -7.40
N GLN A 96 -1.45 -6.92 -8.64
CA GLN A 96 -1.79 -6.16 -9.84
C GLN A 96 -3.30 -5.97 -10.01
N GLN A 97 -4.08 -7.02 -9.79
CA GLN A 97 -5.53 -6.95 -9.86
C GLN A 97 -6.10 -5.98 -8.81
N THR A 98 -5.57 -6.02 -7.59
CA THR A 98 -5.97 -5.12 -6.51
C THR A 98 -5.64 -3.68 -6.84
N LEU A 99 -4.45 -3.42 -7.38
CA LEU A 99 -4.04 -2.09 -7.87
C LEU A 99 -5.00 -1.56 -8.95
N MET A 100 -5.39 -2.41 -9.91
CA MET A 100 -6.35 -2.02 -10.95
C MET A 100 -7.73 -1.70 -10.36
N ARG A 101 -8.20 -2.45 -9.35
CA ARG A 101 -9.46 -2.16 -8.66
C ARG A 101 -9.41 -0.82 -7.93
N ILE A 102 -8.29 -0.51 -7.25
CA ILE A 102 -8.10 0.77 -6.57
C ILE A 102 -8.11 1.93 -7.59
N ARG A 103 -7.37 1.80 -8.70
CA ARG A 103 -7.37 2.80 -9.78
C ARG A 103 -8.75 3.04 -10.37
N SER A 104 -9.53 1.97 -10.58
CA SER A 104 -10.92 2.11 -11.05
C SER A 104 -11.78 2.90 -10.07
N LEU A 105 -11.61 2.72 -8.76
CA LEU A 105 -12.32 3.52 -7.74
C LEU A 105 -11.88 4.99 -7.75
N GLU A 106 -10.59 5.25 -7.95
CA GLU A 106 -10.06 6.62 -8.09
C GLU A 106 -10.63 7.32 -9.32
N ASP A 107 -10.72 6.64 -10.46
CA ASP A 107 -11.29 7.20 -11.68
C ASP A 107 -12.79 7.51 -11.51
N LEU A 108 -13.54 6.64 -10.82
CA LEU A 108 -14.93 6.90 -10.47
C LEU A 108 -15.10 8.15 -9.60
N GLU A 109 -14.20 8.35 -8.61
CA GLU A 109 -14.24 9.55 -7.77
C GLU A 109 -13.85 10.80 -8.57
N ARG A 110 -12.84 10.71 -9.45
CA ARG A 110 -12.47 11.80 -10.37
C ARG A 110 -13.61 12.19 -11.29
N GLU A 111 -14.32 11.22 -11.86
CA GLU A 111 -15.49 11.49 -12.68
C GLU A 111 -16.60 12.20 -11.92
N ARG A 112 -16.84 11.78 -10.67
CA ARG A 112 -17.82 12.43 -9.79
C ARG A 112 -17.44 13.88 -9.55
N LEU A 113 -16.19 14.16 -9.17
CA LEU A 113 -15.69 15.52 -8.95
C LEU A 113 -15.80 16.37 -10.22
N ASN A 114 -15.46 15.81 -11.38
CA ASN A 114 -15.59 16.51 -12.66
C ASN A 114 -17.05 16.83 -13.02
N LYS A 115 -17.99 15.92 -12.74
CA LYS A 115 -19.44 16.15 -12.93
C LYS A 115 -19.93 17.24 -11.97
N GLU A 116 -19.48 17.21 -10.72
CA GLU A 116 -19.80 18.23 -9.72
C GLU A 116 -19.27 19.61 -10.12
N ALA A 117 -18.02 19.72 -10.58
CA ALA A 117 -17.42 20.96 -11.05
C ALA A 117 -18.17 21.57 -12.26
N LYS A 118 -18.55 20.73 -13.24
CA LYS A 118 -19.36 21.17 -14.39
C LYS A 118 -20.74 21.68 -13.96
N ASN A 119 -21.35 21.03 -12.99
CA ASN A 119 -22.65 21.42 -12.46
C ASN A 119 -22.58 22.67 -11.57
N ALA A 120 -21.43 22.99 -11.00
CA ALA A 120 -21.21 24.21 -10.20
C ALA A 120 -21.00 25.46 -11.07
N GLY A 121 -20.51 25.32 -12.31
CA GLY A 121 -20.26 26.43 -13.24
C GLY A 121 -21.49 27.08 -13.89
N GLY A 122 -22.70 26.59 -13.59
CA GLY A 122 -23.95 27.15 -14.08
C GLY A 122 -24.65 28.10 -13.11
N ILE A 123 -25.86 28.54 -13.48
CA ILE A 123 -26.81 29.32 -12.65
C ILE A 123 -27.20 28.64 -11.32
N SER A 124 -26.85 27.36 -11.15
CA SER A 124 -27.02 26.56 -9.93
C SER A 124 -26.19 27.05 -8.74
N SER A 125 -25.04 27.70 -8.97
CA SER A 125 -24.17 28.22 -7.89
C SER A 125 -24.84 29.24 -6.99
N PHE A 126 -25.84 29.98 -7.50
CA PHE A 126 -26.61 30.97 -6.73
C PHE A 126 -27.60 30.35 -5.73
N PHE A 127 -27.90 29.06 -5.85
CA PHE A 127 -28.87 28.35 -4.99
C PHE A 127 -28.24 27.21 -4.18
N VAL A 128 -26.90 27.10 -4.15
CA VAL A 128 -26.23 26.05 -3.38
C VAL A 128 -26.35 26.35 -1.89
N ASP A 129 -26.91 25.40 -1.15
CA ASP A 129 -26.88 25.40 0.31
C ASP A 129 -25.44 25.13 0.79
N MET A 130 -24.84 26.10 1.48
CA MET A 130 -23.47 26.01 2.01
C MET A 130 -23.28 24.77 2.91
N LYS A 131 -24.32 24.32 3.60
CA LYS A 131 -24.27 23.09 4.42
C LYS A 131 -24.10 21.84 3.55
N GLN A 132 -24.70 21.82 2.36
CA GLN A 132 -24.56 20.70 1.42
C GLN A 132 -23.15 20.65 0.81
N GLU A 133 -22.52 21.81 0.65
CA GLU A 133 -21.13 21.93 0.17
C GLU A 133 -20.12 21.38 1.19
N GLU A 134 -20.27 21.73 2.47
CA GLU A 134 -19.46 21.17 3.57
C GLU A 134 -19.56 19.63 3.64
N MET A 135 -20.78 19.09 3.55
CA MET A 135 -21.01 17.64 3.55
C MET A 135 -20.40 16.94 2.33
N LYS A 136 -20.36 17.60 1.17
CA LYS A 136 -19.71 17.06 -0.04
C LYS A 136 -18.20 17.02 0.12
N LYS A 137 -17.58 18.12 0.58
CA LYS A 137 -16.14 18.22 0.80
C LYS A 137 -15.65 17.21 1.84
N THR A 138 -16.37 17.06 2.96
CA THR A 138 -16.07 16.03 3.96
C THR A 138 -16.18 14.60 3.39
N THR A 139 -17.15 14.34 2.52
CA THR A 139 -17.28 13.04 1.83
C THR A 139 -16.09 12.79 0.88
N THR A 140 -15.68 13.80 0.12
CA THR A 140 -14.52 13.71 -0.79
C THR A 140 -13.23 13.45 -0.03
N LEU A 141 -13.00 14.19 1.07
CA LEU A 141 -11.84 13.98 1.94
C LEU A 141 -11.83 12.57 2.53
N HIS A 142 -12.98 12.09 3.02
CA HIS A 142 -13.12 10.73 3.55
C HIS A 142 -12.78 9.67 2.48
N ARG A 143 -13.28 9.81 1.26
CA ARG A 143 -12.99 8.87 0.16
C ARG A 143 -11.52 8.91 -0.26
N ALA A 144 -10.91 10.08 -0.32
CA ALA A 144 -9.48 10.23 -0.58
C ALA A 144 -8.65 9.53 0.49
N GLY A 145 -9.00 9.70 1.78
CA GLY A 145 -8.36 8.99 2.89
C GLY A 145 -8.52 7.47 2.81
N MET A 146 -9.70 6.97 2.41
CA MET A 146 -9.92 5.53 2.21
C MET A 146 -9.03 4.96 1.09
N LEU A 147 -8.94 5.65 -0.06
CA LEU A 147 -8.11 5.22 -1.19
C LEU A 147 -6.62 5.23 -0.83
N TRP A 148 -6.17 6.27 -0.13
CA TRP A 148 -4.80 6.35 0.38
C TRP A 148 -4.50 5.19 1.33
N PHE A 149 -5.40 4.89 2.27
CA PHE A 149 -5.25 3.77 3.19
C PHE A 149 -5.13 2.43 2.45
N LEU A 150 -5.97 2.19 1.44
CA LEU A 150 -5.90 0.97 0.63
C LEU A 150 -4.57 0.87 -0.14
N ASN A 151 -4.10 1.96 -0.73
CA ASN A 151 -2.81 2.02 -1.41
C ASN A 151 -1.63 1.78 -0.44
N ASP A 152 -1.64 2.40 0.74
CA ASP A 152 -0.61 2.21 1.77
C ASP A 152 -0.58 0.77 2.25
N LYS A 153 -1.76 0.20 2.51
CA LYS A 153 -1.89 -1.19 2.93
C LYS A 153 -1.40 -2.16 1.85
N LEU A 154 -1.77 -1.96 0.59
CA LEU A 154 -1.29 -2.77 -0.53
C LEU A 154 0.23 -2.65 -0.69
N LYS A 155 0.79 -1.45 -0.53
CA LYS A 155 2.24 -1.23 -0.53
C LYS A 155 2.93 -2.05 0.57
N ARG A 156 2.44 -2.02 1.81
CA ARG A 156 3.01 -2.83 2.91
C ARG A 156 3.01 -4.33 2.61
N VAL A 157 1.94 -4.84 2.01
CA VAL A 157 1.84 -6.25 1.59
C VAL A 157 2.85 -6.56 0.49
N SER A 158 2.98 -5.67 -0.50
CA SER A 158 3.96 -5.79 -1.58
C SER A 158 5.40 -5.75 -1.06
N ASP A 159 5.72 -4.85 -0.12
CA ASP A 159 7.02 -4.74 0.55
C ASP A 159 7.37 -6.03 1.29
N ARG A 160 6.41 -6.62 2.01
CA ARG A 160 6.62 -7.90 2.70
C ARG A 160 6.89 -9.04 1.72
N HIS A 161 6.19 -9.09 0.59
CA HIS A 161 6.41 -10.12 -0.43
C HIS A 161 7.80 -9.98 -1.08
N SER A 162 8.18 -8.75 -1.46
CA SER A 162 9.50 -8.48 -2.02
C SER A 162 10.64 -8.86 -1.08
N ALA A 163 10.51 -8.55 0.22
CA ALA A 163 11.49 -8.96 1.22
C ALA A 163 11.64 -10.50 1.31
N GLN A 164 10.55 -11.26 1.12
CA GLN A 164 10.62 -12.73 1.07
C GLN A 164 11.37 -13.22 -0.19
N GLN A 165 11.15 -12.57 -1.33
CA GLN A 165 11.82 -12.90 -2.59
C GLN A 165 13.32 -12.55 -2.57
N GLU A 166 13.70 -11.42 -1.98
CA GLU A 166 15.11 -11.03 -1.83
C GLU A 166 15.88 -12.06 -0.99
N ILE A 167 15.26 -12.56 0.09
CA ILE A 167 15.80 -13.65 0.89
C ILE A 167 15.98 -14.93 0.05
N ARG A 168 15.07 -15.20 -0.91
CA ARG A 168 15.19 -16.37 -1.79
C ARG A 168 16.31 -16.19 -2.83
N LEU A 169 16.41 -15.01 -3.44
CA LEU A 169 17.44 -14.68 -4.42
C LEU A 169 18.83 -14.74 -3.82
N SER A 170 19.04 -14.09 -2.66
CA SER A 170 20.33 -14.15 -1.94
C SER A 170 20.77 -15.58 -1.66
N ARG A 171 19.84 -16.45 -1.24
CA ARG A 171 20.13 -17.88 -1.02
C ARG A 171 20.46 -18.64 -2.31
N GLN A 172 19.81 -18.32 -3.42
CA GLN A 172 20.14 -18.93 -4.72
C GLN A 172 21.56 -18.52 -5.16
N VAL A 173 21.91 -17.24 -5.00
CA VAL A 173 23.25 -16.71 -5.30
C VAL A 173 24.31 -17.30 -4.38
N GLU A 174 24.01 -17.47 -3.09
CA GLU A 174 24.92 -18.15 -2.15
C GLU A 174 25.10 -19.62 -2.53
N LYS A 175 24.04 -20.30 -2.97
CA LYS A 175 24.11 -21.70 -3.42
C LYS A 175 25.03 -21.84 -4.64
N THR A 176 24.87 -20.99 -5.67
CA THR A 176 25.75 -21.02 -6.85
C THR A 176 27.20 -20.72 -6.49
N LYS A 177 27.43 -19.76 -5.58
CA LYS A 177 28.76 -19.46 -5.06
C LYS A 177 29.37 -20.64 -4.30
N SER A 178 28.58 -21.33 -3.49
CA SER A 178 29.04 -22.49 -2.72
C SER A 178 29.36 -23.69 -3.62
N MET A 179 28.57 -23.93 -4.67
CA MET A 179 28.85 -24.94 -5.69
C MET A 179 30.16 -24.65 -6.41
N LEU A 180 30.36 -23.39 -6.82
CA LEU A 180 31.61 -22.98 -7.47
C LEU A 180 32.82 -23.15 -6.54
N HIS A 181 32.67 -22.86 -5.24
CA HIS A 181 33.74 -23.03 -4.27
C HIS A 181 34.08 -24.51 -4.02
N ASN A 182 33.06 -25.37 -3.89
CA ASN A 182 33.26 -26.80 -3.65
C ASN A 182 33.96 -27.49 -4.83
N VAL A 183 33.66 -27.08 -6.06
CA VAL A 183 34.35 -27.55 -7.28
C VAL A 183 35.82 -27.12 -7.31
N GLY A 184 36.12 -25.94 -6.75
CA GLY A 184 37.49 -25.44 -6.61
C GLY A 184 38.31 -26.17 -5.54
N GLU A 185 37.68 -26.80 -4.54
CA GLU A 185 38.34 -27.57 -3.49
C GLU A 185 38.44 -29.07 -3.81
N GLU A 186 37.43 -29.67 -4.45
CA GLU A 186 37.35 -31.10 -4.79
C GLU A 186 38.08 -31.47 -6.09
N THR A 187 38.53 -30.50 -6.89
CA THR A 187 39.47 -30.78 -7.98
C THR A 187 40.84 -31.17 -7.39
N PRO A 188 41.50 -32.25 -7.87
CA PRO A 188 42.82 -32.69 -7.37
C PRO A 188 43.94 -31.63 -7.48
N LEU A 189 43.67 -30.48 -8.09
CA LEU A 189 44.55 -29.32 -8.22
C LEU A 189 44.94 -28.66 -6.89
N SER A 190 44.27 -28.96 -5.77
CA SER A 190 44.75 -28.54 -4.44
C SER A 190 46.13 -29.14 -4.10
N SER A 191 46.51 -30.27 -4.72
CA SER A 191 47.87 -30.85 -4.61
C SER A 191 48.93 -30.13 -5.46
N LEU A 192 48.54 -29.21 -6.36
CA LEU A 192 49.44 -28.42 -7.21
C LEU A 192 49.80 -27.05 -6.61
N ARG A 193 49.20 -26.65 -5.48
CA ARG A 193 49.52 -25.36 -4.83
C ARG A 193 50.93 -25.29 -4.23
N ASP A 194 51.61 -26.42 -4.03
CA ASP A 194 53.01 -26.47 -3.59
C ASP A 194 54.02 -26.43 -4.76
N PHE A 195 53.57 -26.33 -6.01
CA PHE A 195 54.48 -26.23 -7.16
C PHE A 195 54.98 -24.79 -7.34
N LYS A 196 56.15 -24.49 -6.75
CA LYS A 196 56.91 -23.26 -7.00
C LYS A 196 57.47 -23.32 -8.43
N PRO A 197 57.02 -22.48 -9.39
CA PRO A 197 57.48 -22.60 -10.77
C PRO A 197 58.94 -22.17 -10.84
N LYS A 198 59.82 -23.14 -11.14
CA LYS A 198 61.22 -22.88 -11.45
C LYS A 198 61.27 -22.30 -12.86
N ARG A 199 61.63 -21.01 -12.96
CA ARG A 199 61.76 -20.23 -14.19
C ARG A 199 62.56 -21.03 -15.25
N PRO A 200 62.06 -21.23 -16.48
CA PRO A 200 62.78 -22.05 -17.46
C PRO A 200 63.95 -21.28 -18.07
N SER A 201 65.12 -21.92 -18.08
CA SER A 201 66.29 -21.56 -18.88
C SER A 201 66.07 -22.06 -20.32
N PRO A 202 66.51 -21.32 -21.36
CA PRO A 202 66.02 -21.51 -22.72
C PRO A 202 66.82 -22.57 -23.48
N GLU A 203 66.81 -23.84 -23.05
CA GLU A 203 67.48 -24.90 -23.83
C GLU A 203 66.85 -26.31 -23.78
N ASN A 204 65.68 -26.50 -23.16
CA ASN A 204 65.05 -27.82 -23.13
C ASN A 204 63.90 -27.92 -24.12
N HIS A 205 64.03 -28.90 -25.03
CA HIS A 205 62.96 -29.41 -25.88
C HIS A 205 61.72 -29.69 -25.02
N TYR A 206 60.59 -29.06 -25.36
CA TYR A 206 59.30 -29.48 -24.86
C TYR A 206 59.02 -30.88 -25.42
N THR A 207 59.36 -31.91 -24.64
CA THR A 207 58.74 -33.21 -24.84
C THR A 207 57.33 -33.09 -24.28
N GLU A 208 56.36 -33.63 -25.01
CA GLU A 208 54.93 -33.80 -24.69
C GLU A 208 54.67 -34.59 -23.39
N ASN A 209 55.74 -34.82 -22.62
CA ASN A 209 55.79 -35.66 -21.46
C ASN A 209 55.63 -34.94 -20.12
N GLU A 210 55.50 -33.61 -20.09
CA GLU A 210 55.29 -32.84 -18.85
C GLU A 210 53.81 -32.58 -18.54
N LEU A 211 52.91 -33.50 -18.91
CA LEU A 211 51.63 -33.60 -18.23
C LEU A 211 51.87 -34.29 -16.87
N PRO A 212 51.33 -33.74 -15.76
CA PRO A 212 51.48 -34.32 -14.42
C PRO A 212 51.29 -35.84 -14.44
N GLU A 213 52.15 -36.60 -13.75
CA GLU A 213 52.09 -38.07 -13.66
C GLU A 213 50.67 -38.60 -13.34
N VAL A 214 49.91 -37.81 -12.58
CA VAL A 214 48.49 -38.04 -12.23
C VAL A 214 47.57 -38.14 -13.46
N LEU A 215 47.87 -37.45 -14.56
CA LEU A 215 47.08 -37.47 -15.80
C LEU A 215 47.41 -38.65 -16.72
N ARG A 216 48.55 -39.32 -16.51
CA ARG A 216 48.98 -40.47 -17.32
C ARG A 216 48.33 -41.78 -16.89
N ASP A 217 47.88 -41.88 -15.64
CA ASP A 217 47.32 -43.10 -15.03
C ASP A 217 45.77 -43.13 -15.00
N LEU A 218 45.09 -42.22 -15.69
CA LEU A 218 43.63 -42.31 -15.80
C LEU A 218 43.25 -43.46 -16.75
N THR A 219 42.53 -44.43 -16.23
CA THR A 219 41.86 -45.43 -17.09
C THR A 219 40.89 -44.71 -18.04
N PRO A 220 40.69 -45.22 -19.27
CA PRO A 220 39.73 -44.62 -20.21
C PRO A 220 38.32 -44.52 -19.63
N GLN A 221 37.95 -45.39 -18.68
CA GLN A 221 36.70 -45.30 -17.91
C GLN A 221 36.64 -44.08 -16.98
N GLN A 222 37.75 -43.72 -16.31
CA GLN A 222 37.82 -42.52 -15.47
C GLN A 222 37.75 -41.23 -16.30
N ILE A 223 38.28 -41.22 -17.52
CA ILE A 223 38.17 -40.06 -18.42
C ILE A 223 36.72 -39.83 -18.84
N THR A 224 36.01 -40.89 -19.27
CA THR A 224 34.58 -40.78 -19.58
C THR A 224 33.77 -40.34 -18.35
N GLN A 225 34.11 -40.85 -17.17
CA GLN A 225 33.44 -40.44 -15.93
C GLN A 225 33.68 -38.96 -15.61
N LEU A 226 34.92 -38.46 -15.71
CA LEU A 226 35.22 -37.04 -15.50
C LEU A 226 34.55 -36.14 -16.53
N GLU A 227 34.50 -36.56 -17.80
CA GLU A 227 33.74 -35.83 -18.82
C GLU A 227 32.24 -35.80 -18.49
N THR A 228 31.67 -36.90 -17.99
CA THR A 228 30.26 -36.95 -17.58
C THR A 228 29.99 -36.06 -16.36
N GLU A 229 30.86 -36.08 -15.35
CA GLU A 229 30.74 -35.25 -14.15
C GLU A 229 30.90 -33.76 -14.47
N ASN A 230 31.83 -33.41 -15.36
CA ASN A 230 32.02 -32.03 -15.79
C ASN A 230 30.79 -31.52 -16.59
N ASN A 231 30.24 -32.34 -17.48
CA ASN A 231 29.02 -32.00 -18.20
C ASN A 231 27.81 -31.88 -17.25
N GLU A 232 27.69 -32.73 -16.24
CA GLU A 232 26.64 -32.64 -15.22
C GLU A 232 26.75 -31.35 -14.40
N LEU A 233 27.98 -30.98 -14.01
CA LEU A 233 28.26 -29.75 -13.28
C LEU A 233 27.89 -28.49 -14.09
N LEU A 234 28.28 -28.45 -15.36
CA LEU A 234 27.95 -27.34 -16.25
C LEU A 234 26.43 -27.21 -16.42
N ASN A 235 25.72 -28.33 -16.56
CA ASN A 235 24.26 -28.35 -16.63
C ASN A 235 23.61 -27.83 -15.33
N GLU A 236 24.11 -28.23 -14.16
CA GLU A 236 23.60 -27.72 -12.89
C GLU A 236 23.88 -26.22 -12.71
N LEU A 237 25.08 -25.76 -13.10
CA LEU A 237 25.42 -24.34 -13.11
C LEU A 237 24.49 -23.55 -14.02
N GLU A 238 24.28 -24.01 -15.26
CA GLU A 238 23.36 -23.35 -16.20
C GLU A 238 21.94 -23.26 -15.63
N LEU A 239 21.43 -24.37 -15.07
CA LEU A 239 20.11 -24.41 -14.44
C LEU A 239 20.01 -23.45 -13.26
N SER A 240 21.05 -23.39 -12.42
CA SER A 240 21.09 -22.49 -11.27
C SER A 240 21.13 -21.00 -11.69
N LEU A 241 21.85 -20.69 -12.77
CA LEU A 241 21.94 -19.36 -13.36
C LEU A 241 20.59 -18.92 -13.94
N ASN A 242 19.94 -19.82 -14.69
CA ASN A 242 18.62 -19.55 -15.26
C ASN A 242 17.58 -19.27 -14.16
N LYS A 243 17.65 -19.98 -13.02
CA LYS A 243 16.79 -19.69 -11.86
C LYS A 243 17.09 -18.34 -11.22
N ALA A 244 18.36 -18.00 -11.03
CA ALA A 244 18.75 -16.70 -10.48
C ALA A 244 18.27 -15.54 -11.37
N LYS A 245 18.42 -15.66 -12.70
CA LYS A 245 17.90 -14.69 -13.67
C LYS A 245 16.38 -14.55 -13.61
N ALA A 246 15.65 -15.66 -13.49
CA ALA A 246 14.19 -15.62 -13.37
C ALA A 246 13.74 -14.92 -12.08
N ALA A 247 14.41 -15.20 -10.97
CA ALA A 247 14.17 -14.54 -9.68
C ALA A 247 14.51 -13.05 -9.73
N GLU A 248 15.63 -12.67 -10.36
CA GLU A 248 16.02 -11.27 -10.57
C GLU A 248 14.98 -10.50 -11.39
N LYS A 249 14.48 -11.10 -12.47
CA LYS A 249 13.41 -10.51 -13.28
C LYS A 249 12.13 -10.30 -12.46
N SER A 250 11.71 -11.29 -11.68
CA SER A 250 10.53 -11.18 -10.81
C SER A 250 10.68 -10.06 -9.79
N LEU A 251 11.86 -9.96 -9.16
CA LEU A 251 12.18 -8.92 -8.19
C LEU A 251 12.17 -7.54 -8.85
N TYR A 252 12.71 -7.40 -10.07
CA TYR A 252 12.67 -6.17 -10.84
C TYR A 252 11.22 -5.72 -11.11
N GLU A 253 10.36 -6.64 -11.55
CA GLU A 253 8.94 -6.35 -11.82
C GLU A 253 8.19 -5.92 -10.54
N ILE A 254 8.50 -6.50 -9.38
CA ILE A 254 7.90 -6.09 -8.10
C ILE A 254 8.44 -4.75 -7.63
N SER A 255 9.74 -4.49 -7.78
CA SER A 255 10.33 -3.18 -7.51
C SER A 255 9.68 -2.08 -8.37
N GLN A 256 9.35 -2.38 -9.63
CA GLN A 256 8.59 -1.45 -10.47
C GLN A 256 7.20 -1.17 -9.91
N ILE A 257 6.46 -2.20 -9.44
CA ILE A 257 5.15 -2.02 -8.80
C ILE A 257 5.27 -1.19 -7.52
N GLN A 258 6.27 -1.44 -6.68
CA GLN A 258 6.52 -0.69 -5.46
C GLN A 258 6.86 0.78 -5.73
N SER A 259 7.70 1.04 -6.72
CA SER A 259 8.04 2.39 -7.16
C SER A 259 6.81 3.14 -7.66
N GLN A 260 5.95 2.47 -8.44
CA GLN A 260 4.66 3.03 -8.84
C GLN A 260 3.76 3.34 -7.65
N LEU A 261 3.61 2.41 -6.69
CA LEU A 261 2.83 2.61 -5.47
C LEU A 261 3.36 3.77 -4.61
N ALA A 262 4.69 3.86 -4.44
CA ALA A 262 5.32 4.92 -3.67
C ALA A 262 5.12 6.29 -4.32
N THR A 263 5.33 6.39 -5.64
CA THR A 263 5.07 7.62 -6.40
C THR A 263 3.60 8.02 -6.27
N HIS A 264 2.69 7.06 -6.43
CA HIS A 264 1.27 7.30 -6.34
C HIS A 264 0.83 7.78 -4.96
N LEU A 265 1.32 7.14 -3.89
CA LEU A 265 1.07 7.57 -2.51
C LEU A 265 1.60 8.98 -2.24
N SER A 266 2.76 9.35 -2.79
CA SER A 266 3.29 10.71 -2.69
C SER A 266 2.32 11.72 -3.32
N THR A 267 1.88 11.46 -4.55
CA THR A 267 0.91 12.33 -5.24
C THR A 267 -0.43 12.40 -4.52
N GLN A 268 -0.88 11.29 -3.91
CA GLN A 268 -2.11 11.27 -3.13
C GLN A 268 -1.98 12.03 -1.83
N ASN A 269 -0.82 11.99 -1.17
CA ASN A 269 -0.56 12.73 0.05
C ASN A 269 -0.68 14.24 -0.19
N GLU A 270 -0.04 14.75 -1.25
CA GLU A 270 -0.17 16.16 -1.66
C GLU A 270 -1.62 16.54 -1.96
N MET A 271 -2.36 15.67 -2.66
CA MET A 271 -3.78 15.91 -2.95
C MET A 271 -4.64 15.93 -1.69
N ILE A 272 -4.38 15.05 -0.72
CA ILE A 272 -5.12 14.98 0.54
C ILE A 272 -4.83 16.21 1.40
N GLU A 273 -3.59 16.67 1.46
CA GLU A 273 -3.22 17.91 2.15
C GLU A 273 -3.97 19.11 1.56
N SER A 274 -4.00 19.24 0.23
CA SER A 274 -4.79 20.27 -0.44
C SER A 274 -6.30 20.15 -0.15
N LEU A 275 -6.86 18.93 -0.17
CA LEU A 275 -8.28 18.71 0.16
C LEU A 275 -8.60 19.01 1.62
N LEU A 276 -7.64 18.79 2.53
CA LEU A 276 -7.79 19.07 3.95
C LEU A 276 -7.80 20.58 4.21
N ASP A 277 -6.88 21.32 3.59
CA ASP A 277 -6.85 22.78 3.66
C ASP A 277 -8.14 23.39 3.08
N ASP A 278 -8.58 22.91 1.93
CA ASP A 278 -9.88 23.25 1.32
C ASP A 278 -11.04 23.03 2.29
N ALA A 279 -11.07 21.86 2.96
CA ALA A 279 -12.14 21.51 3.87
C ALA A 279 -12.16 22.41 5.10
N PHE A 280 -10.99 22.79 5.63
CA PHE A 280 -10.89 23.74 6.75
C PHE A 280 -11.34 25.14 6.36
N GLN A 281 -10.96 25.61 5.16
CA GLN A 281 -11.41 26.90 4.66
C GLN A 281 -12.93 26.94 4.49
N VAL A 282 -13.51 25.93 3.82
CA VAL A 282 -14.96 25.83 3.63
C VAL A 282 -15.69 25.75 4.97
N HIS A 283 -15.16 24.99 5.94
CA HIS A 283 -15.74 24.92 7.28
C HIS A 283 -15.74 26.30 7.99
N ASP A 284 -14.64 27.07 7.91
CA ASP A 284 -14.58 28.42 8.45
C ASP A 284 -15.56 29.37 7.73
N ASP A 285 -15.63 29.30 6.40
CA ASP A 285 -16.55 30.11 5.59
C ASP A 285 -18.02 29.80 5.91
N VAL A 286 -18.38 28.52 6.08
CA VAL A 286 -19.73 28.10 6.50
C VAL A 286 -20.04 28.58 7.91
N SER A 287 -19.08 28.47 8.83
CA SER A 287 -19.22 28.95 10.22
C SER A 287 -19.47 30.46 10.26
N ARG A 288 -18.66 31.24 9.54
CA ARG A 288 -18.81 32.69 9.39
C ARG A 288 -20.12 33.05 8.70
N GLY A 289 -20.48 32.34 7.62
CA GLY A 289 -21.74 32.54 6.89
C GLY A 289 -22.95 32.33 7.79
N ASN A 290 -22.96 31.27 8.60
CA ASN A 290 -24.03 31.01 9.56
C ASN A 290 -24.11 32.11 10.65
N GLN A 291 -22.96 32.60 11.13
CA GLN A 291 -22.92 33.73 12.05
C GLN A 291 -23.46 35.03 11.42
N GLN A 292 -23.17 35.27 10.14
CA GLN A 292 -23.71 36.39 9.39
C GLN A 292 -25.22 36.27 9.19
N LEU A 293 -25.75 35.08 8.91
CA LEU A 293 -27.19 34.83 8.79
C LEU A 293 -27.94 35.13 10.09
N GLU A 294 -27.43 34.67 11.24
CA GLU A 294 -28.02 34.99 12.54
C GLU A 294 -27.90 36.50 12.87
N SER A 295 -26.77 37.12 12.54
CA SER A 295 -26.59 38.57 12.68
C SER A 295 -27.54 39.37 11.76
N ALA A 296 -27.79 38.90 10.54
CA ALA A 296 -28.71 39.51 9.59
C ALA A 296 -30.17 39.35 10.04
N LYS A 297 -30.54 38.18 10.57
CA LYS A 297 -31.87 37.90 11.13
C LYS A 297 -32.18 38.80 12.32
N THR A 298 -31.23 38.95 13.24
CA THR A 298 -31.39 39.84 14.39
C THR A 298 -31.44 41.31 13.97
N ARG A 299 -30.62 41.72 12.99
CA ARG A 299 -30.68 43.07 12.38
C ARG A 299 -32.03 43.33 11.72
N ASN A 300 -32.54 42.41 10.91
CA ASN A 300 -33.84 42.56 10.26
C ASN A 300 -34.98 42.68 11.28
N ARG A 301 -35.00 41.81 12.30
CA ARG A 301 -35.98 41.88 13.40
C ARG A 301 -35.91 43.22 14.15
N ARG A 302 -34.71 43.78 14.34
CA ARG A 302 -34.53 45.10 14.96
C ARG A 302 -35.06 46.22 14.06
N THR A 303 -34.72 46.20 12.77
CA THR A 303 -35.22 47.17 11.78
C THR A 303 -36.74 47.15 11.70
N SER A 304 -37.36 45.97 11.62
CA SER A 304 -38.83 45.85 11.61
C SER A 304 -39.47 46.45 12.86
N LYS A 305 -38.89 46.22 14.06
CA LYS A 305 -39.39 46.83 15.31
C LYS A 305 -39.29 48.35 15.31
N ILE A 306 -38.19 48.90 14.79
CA ILE A 306 -38.00 50.35 14.69
C ILE A 306 -39.04 50.96 13.74
N ILE A 307 -39.26 50.35 12.57
CA ILE A 307 -40.26 50.81 11.60
C ILE A 307 -41.66 50.80 12.23
N ILE A 308 -42.06 49.71 12.89
CA ILE A 308 -43.37 49.63 13.56
C ILE A 308 -43.50 50.69 14.66
N SER A 309 -42.47 50.87 15.50
CA SER A 309 -42.48 51.88 16.56
C SER A 309 -42.59 53.30 16.01
N LEU A 310 -41.90 53.60 14.90
CA LEU A 310 -41.95 54.90 14.24
C LEU A 310 -43.33 55.17 13.63
N SER A 311 -43.93 54.16 12.97
CA SER A 311 -45.28 54.27 12.42
C SER A 311 -46.33 54.54 13.50
N ILE A 312 -46.23 53.86 14.66
CA ILE A 312 -47.13 54.11 15.80
C ILE A 312 -46.93 55.53 16.35
N PHE A 313 -45.69 55.98 16.50
CA PHE A 313 -45.39 57.33 16.97
C PHE A 313 -45.96 58.42 16.05
N PHE A 314 -45.80 58.28 14.73
CA PHE A 314 -46.42 59.21 13.77
C PHE A 314 -47.94 59.17 13.81
N ALA A 315 -48.55 57.99 13.99
CA ALA A 315 -50.01 57.89 14.14
C ALA A 315 -50.52 58.65 15.37
N PHE A 316 -49.80 58.58 16.50
CA PHE A 316 -50.15 59.36 17.70
C PHE A 316 -49.98 60.87 17.50
N ILE A 317 -48.93 61.31 16.80
CA ILE A 317 -48.74 62.73 16.47
C ILE A 317 -49.90 63.24 15.62
N LEU A 318 -50.31 62.49 14.59
CA LEU A 318 -51.43 62.88 13.74
C LEU A 318 -52.75 62.95 14.52
N LEU A 319 -53.01 61.99 15.41
CA LEU A 319 -54.19 62.01 16.27
C LEU A 319 -54.21 63.27 17.17
N PHE A 320 -53.07 63.61 17.77
CA PHE A 320 -52.98 64.79 18.63
C PHE A 320 -53.16 66.10 17.83
N PHE A 321 -52.61 66.17 16.61
CA PHE A 321 -52.78 67.33 15.74
C PHE A 321 -54.25 67.49 15.31
N ASP A 322 -54.92 66.39 14.96
CA ASP A 322 -56.35 66.38 14.64
C ASP A 322 -57.20 66.83 15.84
N ALA A 323 -56.89 66.34 17.05
CA ALA A 323 -57.58 66.72 18.28
C ALA A 323 -57.38 68.19 18.69
N ILE A 324 -56.29 68.84 18.29
CA ILE A 324 -56.07 70.28 18.52
C ILE A 324 -56.76 71.14 17.45
N THR A 325 -56.90 70.61 16.24
CA THR A 325 -57.40 71.37 15.08
C THR A 325 -58.93 71.26 14.92
N SER A 326 -59.55 70.20 15.46
CA SER A 326 -61.00 70.00 15.55
C SER A 326 -61.65 70.73 16.72
#